data_AF-A0A939C459-F1
#
_entry.id   AF-A0A939C459-F1
#
_cell.length_a   1.000
_cell.length_b   1.000
_cell.length_c   1.000
_cell.angle_alpha   90.00
_cell.angle_beta   90.00
_cell.angle_gamma   90.00
#
_symmetry.space_group_name_H-M   'P 1'
#
loop_
_entity.id
_entity.type
_entity.pdbx_description
1 polymer ?
#
loop_
_entity_poly.entity_id
_entity_poly.type
_entity_poly.pdbx_seq_one_letter_code
_entity_poly.pdbx_strand_id
1 'polypeptide(L)'
;MIERTFIEQGMRKIQLEKYLKKELDRAGFTGLDMVKTPLVTRIVLHVARPGLAIGRGGQNIRQLTEEIGQKFGIENPQIEIQDIKQPELDAKATVDKMVGLLERGYSWRSVAFNTIRNITEAGAQGVELVLKGKLSGKGGRKRKQRIAQGYMKKVGNQVKLVDYAKASAYPKAGAIGIKLSIIRPETVFPDKVNIKEIIKSQQDKEKAEKEAQKEKEAAEEKEKAQEKKGSENEAEEKAGKEQEKKKGNAEKKEEKKKHEGEEKTASEKEAEEKKTEGKKPGKEEKEKKKEAVKKSGKEEKK
;
A
#
# COMPACT_ATOMS: atom_id res chain seq x y z
N MET A 1 18.45 -12.31 28.35
CA MET A 1 17.45 -11.27 28.73
C MET A 1 16.54 -10.92 27.55
N ILE A 2 17.10 -10.72 26.34
CA ILE A 2 16.38 -10.33 25.11
C ILE A 2 15.29 -11.35 24.69
N GLU A 3 15.54 -12.65 24.83
CA GLU A 3 14.55 -13.69 24.49
C GLU A 3 13.30 -13.61 25.37
N ARG A 4 13.47 -13.33 26.68
CA ARG A 4 12.35 -13.21 27.61
C ARG A 4 11.44 -12.03 27.24
N THR A 5 12.05 -10.88 26.93
CA THR A 5 11.30 -9.70 26.49
C THR A 5 10.58 -9.93 25.17
N PHE A 6 11.17 -10.68 24.23
CA PHE A 6 10.52 -11.02 22.96
C PHE A 6 9.31 -11.93 23.16
N ILE A 7 9.45 -12.97 24.00
CA ILE A 7 8.36 -13.89 24.33
C ILE A 7 7.23 -13.15 25.05
N GLU A 8 7.56 -12.27 26.00
CA GLU A 8 6.58 -11.47 26.73
C GLU A 8 5.79 -10.52 25.81
N GLN A 9 6.48 -9.84 24.89
CA GLN A 9 5.83 -9.01 23.86
C GLN A 9 4.92 -9.84 22.95
N GLY A 10 5.36 -11.03 22.54
CA GLY A 10 4.55 -11.95 21.76
C GLY A 10 3.29 -12.41 22.51
N MET A 11 3.42 -12.74 23.79
CA MET A 11 2.28 -13.11 24.63
C MET A 11 1.28 -11.97 24.77
N ARG A 12 1.74 -10.74 25.03
CA ARG A 12 0.87 -9.55 25.07
C ARG A 12 0.13 -9.35 23.74
N LYS A 13 0.83 -9.47 22.60
CA LYS A 13 0.19 -9.34 21.27
C LYS A 13 -0.93 -10.36 21.06
N ILE A 14 -0.69 -11.63 21.42
CA ILE A 14 -1.70 -12.70 21.28
C ILE A 14 -2.90 -12.48 22.21
N GLN A 15 -2.65 -12.03 23.45
CA GLN A 15 -3.73 -11.72 24.39
C GLN A 15 -4.59 -10.56 23.86
N LEU A 16 -3.96 -9.51 23.33
CA LEU A 16 -4.65 -8.38 22.72
C LEU A 16 -5.45 -8.80 21.48
N GLU A 17 -4.88 -9.63 20.59
CA GLU A 17 -5.59 -10.14 19.40
C GLU A 17 -6.83 -10.96 19.80
N LYS A 18 -6.73 -11.81 20.83
CA LYS A 18 -7.89 -12.57 21.34
C LYS A 18 -8.97 -11.68 21.96
N TYR A 19 -8.56 -10.61 22.61
CA TYR A 19 -9.48 -9.63 23.19
C TYR A 19 -10.24 -8.88 22.10
N LEU A 20 -9.49 -8.29 21.15
CA LEU A 20 -10.05 -7.55 20.03
C LEU A 20 -10.94 -8.40 19.14
N LYS A 21 -10.59 -9.67 18.89
CA LYS A 21 -11.45 -10.58 18.13
C LYS A 21 -12.82 -10.79 18.78
N LYS A 22 -12.91 -10.78 20.12
CA LYS A 22 -14.19 -10.92 20.83
C LYS A 22 -15.01 -9.62 20.76
N GLU A 23 -14.37 -8.49 20.99
CA GLU A 23 -15.06 -7.19 21.06
C GLU A 23 -15.48 -6.70 19.67
N LEU A 24 -14.63 -6.91 18.66
CA LEU A 24 -14.84 -6.47 17.28
C LEU A 24 -15.42 -7.55 16.36
N ASP A 25 -16.04 -8.60 16.92
CA ASP A 25 -16.64 -9.69 16.15
C ASP A 25 -17.66 -9.15 15.11
N ARG A 26 -18.46 -8.17 15.53
CA ARG A 26 -19.46 -7.51 14.66
C ARG A 26 -18.83 -6.71 13.52
N ALA A 27 -17.64 -6.15 13.74
CA ALA A 27 -16.94 -5.30 12.78
C ALA A 27 -16.15 -6.14 11.75
N GLY A 28 -15.88 -7.41 12.05
CA GLY A 28 -15.11 -8.32 11.19
C GLY A 28 -13.62 -8.02 11.31
N PHE A 29 -13.04 -8.32 12.46
CA PHE A 29 -11.62 -8.16 12.75
C PHE A 29 -10.77 -9.27 12.11
N THR A 30 -9.73 -8.88 11.37
CA THR A 30 -8.86 -9.82 10.64
C THR A 30 -7.46 -9.90 11.27
N GLY A 31 -6.87 -8.75 11.58
CA GLY A 31 -5.45 -8.67 11.91
C GLY A 31 -5.10 -7.46 12.77
N LEU A 32 -3.99 -7.61 13.47
CA LEU A 32 -3.43 -6.64 14.41
C LEU A 32 -1.94 -6.47 14.13
N ASP A 33 -1.55 -5.26 13.79
CA ASP A 33 -0.16 -4.85 13.73
C ASP A 33 0.13 -3.88 14.87
N MET A 34 1.17 -4.22 15.65
CA MET A 34 1.59 -3.44 16.81
C MET A 34 3.01 -2.98 16.55
N VAL A 35 3.22 -1.67 16.58
CA VAL A 35 4.53 -1.05 16.47
C VAL A 35 4.75 -0.25 17.75
N LYS A 36 5.75 -0.66 18.54
CA LYS A 36 6.12 0.04 19.76
C LYS A 36 7.16 1.11 19.44
N THR A 37 6.79 2.36 19.64
CA THR A 37 7.70 3.51 19.66
C THR A 37 8.02 3.86 21.12
N PRO A 38 9.13 4.53 21.44
CA PRO A 38 9.49 4.86 22.82
C PRO A 38 8.43 5.69 23.57
N LEU A 39 7.64 6.50 22.85
CA LEU A 39 6.64 7.41 23.43
C LEU A 39 5.20 6.87 23.34
N VAL A 40 4.88 6.13 22.29
CA VAL A 40 3.51 5.72 21.92
C VAL A 40 3.55 4.33 21.34
N THR A 41 2.55 3.51 21.66
CA THR A 41 2.35 2.22 20.99
C THR A 41 1.29 2.37 19.91
N ARG A 42 1.70 2.29 18.64
CA ARG A 42 0.78 2.37 17.50
C ARG A 42 0.19 0.99 17.22
N ILE A 43 -1.13 0.92 17.28
CA ILE A 43 -1.91 -0.30 17.07
C ILE A 43 -2.75 -0.10 15.81
N VAL A 44 -2.41 -0.82 14.74
CA VAL A 44 -3.14 -0.80 13.47
C VAL A 44 -4.06 -2.02 13.42
N LEU A 45 -5.36 -1.76 13.34
CA LEU A 45 -6.42 -2.76 13.26
C LEU A 45 -6.89 -2.91 11.82
N HIS A 46 -6.85 -4.13 11.29
CA HIS A 46 -7.42 -4.46 10.00
C HIS A 46 -8.84 -4.97 10.18
N VAL A 47 -9.81 -4.22 9.67
CA VAL A 47 -11.24 -4.45 9.91
C VAL A 47 -12.01 -4.38 8.60
N ALA A 48 -13.01 -5.25 8.42
CA ALA A 48 -13.88 -5.25 7.23
C ALA A 48 -14.93 -4.13 7.21
N ARG A 49 -15.30 -3.60 8.39
CA ARG A 49 -16.31 -2.53 8.56
C ARG A 49 -15.81 -1.48 9.56
N PRO A 50 -15.06 -0.45 9.12
CA PRO A 50 -14.45 0.53 10.01
C PRO A 50 -15.48 1.34 10.82
N GLY A 51 -16.62 1.68 10.22
CA GLY A 51 -17.68 2.45 10.91
C GLY A 51 -18.22 1.76 12.16
N LEU A 52 -18.29 0.42 12.17
CA LEU A 52 -18.74 -0.33 13.32
C LEU A 52 -17.67 -0.45 14.41
N ALA A 53 -16.38 -0.44 14.02
CA ALA A 53 -15.26 -0.44 14.95
C ALA A 53 -15.06 0.90 15.67
N ILE A 54 -15.29 2.02 14.98
CA ILE A 54 -15.23 3.38 15.57
C ILE A 54 -16.41 3.58 16.54
N GLY A 55 -17.59 3.07 16.18
CA GLY A 55 -18.83 3.24 16.95
C GLY A 55 -19.45 4.62 16.76
N ARG A 56 -20.54 4.90 17.49
CA ARG A 56 -21.25 6.18 17.41
C ARG A 56 -20.37 7.29 18.02
N GLY A 57 -20.04 8.31 17.23
CA GLY A 57 -19.22 9.45 17.68
C GLY A 57 -17.82 9.09 18.18
N GLY A 58 -17.27 7.93 17.81
CA GLY A 58 -15.97 7.47 18.30
C GLY A 58 -15.98 6.92 19.73
N GLN A 59 -17.16 6.59 20.29
CA GLN A 59 -17.24 6.05 21.65
C GLN A 59 -16.51 4.70 21.79
N ASN A 60 -16.67 3.80 20.83
CA ASN A 60 -16.12 2.45 20.91
C ASN A 60 -14.58 2.47 20.84
N ILE A 61 -13.99 3.31 19.99
CA ILE A 61 -12.53 3.42 19.92
C ILE A 61 -11.92 4.04 21.18
N ARG A 62 -12.61 4.99 21.83
CA ARG A 62 -12.17 5.57 23.11
C ARG A 62 -12.20 4.53 24.22
N GLN A 63 -13.29 3.78 24.32
CA GLN A 63 -13.43 2.67 25.28
C GLN A 63 -12.33 1.61 25.06
N LEU A 64 -12.10 1.19 23.82
CA LEU A 64 -11.02 0.25 23.50
C LEU A 64 -9.64 0.79 23.89
N THR A 65 -9.39 2.09 23.68
CA THR A 65 -8.11 2.72 24.04
C THR A 65 -7.87 2.68 25.55
N GLU A 66 -8.88 3.03 26.34
CA GLU A 66 -8.83 3.00 27.81
C GLU A 66 -8.66 1.56 28.34
N GLU A 67 -9.46 0.62 27.83
CA GLU A 67 -9.40 -0.77 28.23
C GLU A 67 -8.06 -1.43 27.89
N ILE A 68 -7.48 -1.09 26.74
CA ILE A 68 -6.18 -1.63 26.34
C ILE A 68 -5.07 -1.11 27.25
N GLY A 69 -5.10 0.18 27.58
CA GLY A 69 -4.17 0.78 28.54
C GLY A 69 -4.25 0.11 29.91
N GLN A 70 -5.46 -0.06 30.44
CA GLN A 70 -5.68 -0.62 31.78
C GLN A 70 -5.40 -2.13 31.85
N LYS A 71 -5.88 -2.93 30.90
CA LYS A 71 -5.79 -4.40 30.98
C LYS A 71 -4.44 -4.97 30.56
N PHE A 72 -3.78 -4.35 29.59
CA PHE A 72 -2.54 -4.88 29.02
C PHE A 72 -1.29 -4.09 29.45
N GLY A 73 -1.47 -2.99 30.20
CA GLY A 73 -0.37 -2.15 30.68
C GLY A 73 0.42 -1.53 29.53
N ILE A 74 -0.26 -1.20 28.43
CA ILE A 74 0.37 -0.54 27.29
C ILE A 74 0.34 0.97 27.57
N GLU A 75 1.52 1.56 27.64
CA GLU A 75 1.68 3.01 27.79
C GLU A 75 1.24 3.70 26.48
N ASN A 76 0.30 4.65 26.61
CA ASN A 76 -0.23 5.48 25.53
C ASN A 76 -0.55 4.70 24.24
N PRO A 77 -1.59 3.84 24.24
CA PRO A 77 -2.00 3.15 23.02
C PRO A 77 -2.67 4.13 22.05
N GLN A 78 -2.20 4.17 20.81
CA GLN A 78 -2.84 4.89 19.72
C GLN A 78 -3.40 3.90 18.71
N ILE A 79 -4.73 3.84 18.61
CA ILE A 79 -5.43 2.90 17.74
C ILE A 79 -5.72 3.57 16.40
N GLU A 80 -5.32 2.91 15.31
CA GLU A 80 -5.63 3.28 13.94
C GLU A 80 -6.38 2.14 13.27
N ILE A 81 -7.42 2.46 12.51
CA ILE A 81 -8.25 1.48 11.82
C ILE A 81 -7.95 1.56 10.34
N GLN A 82 -7.47 0.44 9.78
CA GLN A 82 -7.30 0.25 8.35
C GLN A 82 -8.43 -0.62 7.80
N ASP A 83 -8.99 -0.17 6.68
CA ASP A 83 -10.06 -0.87 5.99
C ASP A 83 -9.51 -1.91 5.01
N ILE A 84 -10.20 -3.04 4.91
CA ILE A 84 -9.87 -4.12 3.99
C ILE A 84 -10.68 -3.91 2.71
N LYS A 85 -10.00 -3.53 1.61
CA LYS A 85 -10.62 -3.22 0.31
C LYS A 85 -11.62 -4.29 -0.16
N GLN A 86 -11.27 -5.57 -0.01
CA GLN A 86 -12.10 -6.71 -0.41
C GLN A 86 -12.16 -7.76 0.71
N PRO A 87 -13.16 -7.69 1.59
CA PRO A 87 -13.24 -8.59 2.74
C PRO A 87 -13.59 -10.03 2.38
N GLU A 88 -14.03 -10.31 1.14
CA GLU A 88 -14.31 -11.67 0.65
C GLU A 88 -13.02 -12.44 0.30
N LEU A 89 -11.91 -11.74 -0.01
CA LEU A 89 -10.62 -12.38 -0.31
C LEU A 89 -9.84 -12.73 0.97
N ASP A 90 -10.24 -12.17 2.11
CA ASP A 90 -9.65 -12.47 3.42
C ASP A 90 -10.36 -13.66 4.08
N ALA A 91 -9.57 -14.68 4.45
CA ALA A 91 -10.14 -15.93 4.95
C ALA A 91 -10.78 -15.75 6.34
N LYS A 92 -10.19 -14.93 7.22
CA LYS A 92 -10.71 -14.71 8.58
C LYS A 92 -12.05 -13.97 8.56
N ALA A 93 -12.12 -12.82 7.87
CA ALA A 93 -13.35 -12.05 7.75
C ALA A 93 -14.50 -12.87 7.14
N THR A 94 -14.19 -13.68 6.13
CA THR A 94 -15.18 -14.53 5.46
C THR A 94 -15.68 -15.66 6.37
N VAL A 95 -14.79 -16.30 7.14
CA VAL A 95 -15.19 -17.34 8.10
C VAL A 95 -16.07 -16.76 9.21
N ASP A 96 -15.71 -15.60 9.77
CA ASP A 96 -16.51 -14.97 10.84
C ASP A 96 -17.91 -14.58 10.33
N LYS A 97 -18.02 -14.11 9.07
CA LYS A 97 -19.33 -13.92 8.39
C LYS A 97 -20.12 -15.23 8.28
N MET A 98 -19.49 -16.34 7.89
CA MET A 98 -20.15 -17.64 7.81
C MET A 98 -20.64 -18.14 9.17
N VAL A 99 -19.87 -17.94 10.23
CA VAL A 99 -20.26 -18.30 11.60
C VAL A 99 -21.56 -17.58 11.97
N GLY A 100 -21.62 -16.26 11.77
CA GLY A 100 -22.82 -15.47 12.06
C GLY A 100 -24.05 -15.93 11.26
N LEU A 101 -23.88 -16.37 10.01
CA LEU A 101 -24.98 -16.91 9.20
C LEU A 101 -25.44 -18.29 9.71
N LEU A 102 -24.52 -19.17 10.07
CA LEU A 102 -24.89 -20.49 10.59
C LEU A 102 -25.57 -20.38 11.96
N GLU A 103 -25.12 -19.48 12.83
CA GLU A 103 -25.71 -19.26 14.16
C GLU A 103 -27.11 -18.67 14.09
N ARG A 104 -27.37 -17.82 13.08
CA ARG A 104 -28.73 -17.35 12.75
C ARG A 104 -29.66 -18.45 12.23
N GLY A 105 -29.12 -19.62 11.90
CA GLY A 105 -29.90 -20.79 11.46
C GLY A 105 -30.08 -20.92 9.95
N TYR A 106 -29.29 -20.21 9.14
CA TYR A 106 -29.29 -20.42 7.69
C TYR A 106 -28.79 -21.84 7.36
N SER A 107 -29.33 -22.43 6.29
CA SER A 107 -28.91 -23.75 5.83
C SER A 107 -27.43 -23.75 5.44
N TRP A 108 -26.67 -24.71 5.97
CA TRP A 108 -25.24 -24.81 5.71
C TRP A 108 -24.90 -24.93 4.23
N ARG A 109 -25.78 -25.55 3.42
CA ARG A 109 -25.59 -25.64 1.96
C ARG A 109 -25.64 -24.27 1.32
N SER A 110 -26.68 -23.49 1.64
CA SER A 110 -26.87 -22.15 1.10
C SER A 110 -25.71 -21.24 1.48
N VAL A 111 -25.32 -21.23 2.77
CA VAL A 111 -24.17 -20.44 3.25
C VAL A 111 -22.88 -20.85 2.53
N ALA A 112 -22.63 -22.16 2.38
CA ALA A 112 -21.41 -22.66 1.73
C ALA A 112 -21.32 -22.27 0.25
N PHE A 113 -22.36 -22.55 -0.53
CA PHE A 113 -22.36 -22.24 -1.98
C PHE A 113 -22.36 -20.73 -2.24
N ASN A 114 -23.09 -19.95 -1.44
CA ASN A 114 -23.08 -18.50 -1.55
C ASN A 114 -21.69 -17.92 -1.24
N THR A 115 -21.03 -18.42 -0.19
CA THR A 115 -19.69 -17.95 0.17
C THR A 115 -18.67 -18.27 -0.91
N ILE A 116 -18.67 -19.49 -1.44
CA ILE A 116 -17.74 -19.88 -2.52
C ILE A 116 -17.98 -19.03 -3.77
N ARG A 117 -19.25 -18.78 -4.11
CA ARG A 117 -19.62 -17.90 -5.21
C ARG A 117 -19.06 -16.49 -5.02
N ASN A 118 -19.29 -15.88 -3.86
CA ASN A 118 -18.78 -14.54 -3.55
C ASN A 118 -17.26 -14.44 -3.65
N ILE A 119 -16.52 -15.45 -3.13
CA ILE A 119 -15.05 -15.46 -3.18
C ILE A 119 -14.57 -15.62 -4.64
N THR A 120 -15.26 -16.43 -5.44
CA THR A 120 -14.91 -16.63 -6.86
C THR A 120 -15.21 -15.37 -7.67
N GLU A 121 -16.35 -14.70 -7.41
CA GLU A 121 -16.71 -13.41 -8.03
C GLU A 121 -15.74 -12.29 -7.64
N ALA A 122 -15.18 -12.33 -6.42
CA ALA A 122 -14.12 -11.43 -5.98
C ALA A 122 -12.76 -11.68 -6.66
N GLY A 123 -12.63 -12.73 -7.47
CA GLY A 123 -11.45 -13.01 -8.29
C GLY A 123 -10.42 -13.95 -7.66
N ALA A 124 -10.76 -14.73 -6.63
CA ALA A 124 -9.84 -15.72 -6.08
C ALA A 124 -9.44 -16.78 -7.12
N GLN A 125 -8.16 -17.16 -7.17
CA GLN A 125 -7.69 -18.22 -8.09
C GLN A 125 -8.25 -19.60 -7.69
N GLY A 126 -8.53 -19.78 -6.40
CA GLY A 126 -9.27 -20.95 -5.92
C GLY A 126 -9.54 -20.93 -4.43
N VAL A 127 -10.51 -21.76 -4.06
CA VAL A 127 -11.13 -21.81 -2.74
C VAL A 127 -11.38 -23.26 -2.35
N GLU A 128 -11.08 -23.59 -1.10
CA GLU A 128 -11.46 -24.87 -0.50
C GLU A 128 -12.16 -24.62 0.83
N LEU A 129 -13.41 -25.03 0.92
CA LEU A 129 -14.23 -24.98 2.13
C LEU A 129 -14.49 -26.41 2.64
N VAL A 130 -14.19 -26.63 3.91
CA VAL A 130 -14.47 -27.90 4.59
C VAL A 130 -15.32 -27.62 5.83
N LEU A 131 -16.54 -28.15 5.82
CA LEU A 131 -17.46 -28.12 6.95
C LEU A 131 -17.46 -29.48 7.65
N LYS A 132 -17.33 -29.49 8.98
CA LYS A 132 -17.34 -30.70 9.79
C LYS A 132 -18.28 -30.52 10.97
N GLY A 133 -19.19 -31.46 11.20
CA GLY A 133 -20.05 -31.43 12.38
C GLY A 133 -21.46 -31.95 12.10
N LYS A 134 -22.43 -31.45 12.85
CA LYS A 134 -23.84 -31.84 12.72
C LYS A 134 -24.53 -31.08 11.59
N LEU A 135 -24.22 -31.46 10.36
CA LEU A 135 -24.77 -30.82 9.15
C LEU A 135 -26.23 -31.24 8.86
N SER A 136 -26.67 -32.40 9.33
CA SER A 136 -27.99 -32.97 9.00
C SER A 136 -29.11 -32.60 10.00
N GLY A 137 -28.96 -31.48 10.72
CA GLY A 137 -29.96 -31.02 11.69
C GLY A 137 -29.90 -31.72 13.06
N LYS A 138 -30.92 -31.48 13.89
CA LYS A 138 -31.01 -31.99 15.27
C LYS A 138 -31.10 -33.53 15.24
N GLY A 139 -30.18 -34.21 15.93
CA GLY A 139 -30.09 -35.68 15.95
C GLY A 139 -29.25 -36.30 14.82
N GLY A 140 -28.77 -35.51 13.86
CA GLY A 140 -27.94 -36.01 12.76
C GLY A 140 -26.55 -36.49 13.20
N ARG A 141 -26.07 -37.57 12.57
CA ARG A 141 -24.68 -38.03 12.70
C ARG A 141 -23.72 -36.96 12.17
N LYS A 142 -22.53 -36.86 12.77
CA LYS A 142 -21.46 -35.97 12.31
C LYS A 142 -21.08 -36.34 10.87
N ARG A 143 -21.04 -35.35 9.97
CA ARG A 143 -20.60 -35.49 8.58
C ARG A 143 -19.51 -34.46 8.27
N LYS A 144 -18.70 -34.76 7.27
CA LYS A 144 -17.70 -33.86 6.71
C LYS A 144 -18.07 -33.60 5.26
N GLN A 145 -18.30 -32.35 4.91
CA GLN A 145 -18.48 -31.91 3.53
C GLN A 145 -17.27 -31.10 3.10
N ARG A 146 -16.73 -31.41 1.93
CA ARG A 146 -15.69 -30.64 1.27
C ARG A 146 -16.25 -30.10 -0.03
N ILE A 147 -16.11 -28.79 -0.24
CA ILE A 147 -16.49 -28.11 -1.47
C ILE A 147 -15.26 -27.30 -1.89
N ALA A 148 -14.80 -27.50 -3.11
CA ALA A 148 -13.63 -26.80 -3.64
C ALA A 148 -13.95 -26.31 -5.05
N GLN A 149 -13.43 -25.14 -5.39
CA GLN A 149 -13.57 -24.52 -6.70
C GLN A 149 -12.25 -23.84 -7.07
N GLY A 150 -11.86 -23.92 -8.35
CA GLY A 150 -10.62 -23.33 -8.85
C GLY A 150 -9.37 -24.12 -8.46
N TYR A 151 -8.25 -23.41 -8.37
CA TYR A 151 -6.93 -24.00 -8.13
C TYR A 151 -6.55 -23.97 -6.63
N MET A 152 -6.05 -25.09 -6.10
CA MET A 152 -5.62 -25.16 -4.69
C MET A 152 -4.35 -25.98 -4.53
N LYS A 153 -3.28 -25.37 -4.01
CA LYS A 153 -2.05 -26.07 -3.62
C LYS A 153 -2.13 -26.54 -2.17
N LYS A 154 -1.74 -27.80 -1.93
CA LYS A 154 -1.85 -28.44 -0.61
C LYS A 154 -0.52 -28.79 0.05
N VAL A 155 0.57 -28.80 -0.71
CA VAL A 155 1.88 -29.32 -0.26
C VAL A 155 3.00 -28.32 -0.55
N GLY A 156 4.09 -28.42 0.22
CA GLY A 156 5.29 -27.60 0.07
C GLY A 156 5.23 -26.23 0.74
N ASN A 157 6.30 -25.45 0.60
CA ASN A 157 6.42 -24.10 1.18
C ASN A 157 5.41 -23.10 0.61
N GLN A 158 4.89 -23.37 -0.59
CA GLN A 158 3.90 -22.55 -1.28
C GLN A 158 2.56 -22.49 -0.53
N VAL A 159 2.31 -23.41 0.42
CA VAL A 159 1.13 -23.38 1.30
C VAL A 159 1.12 -22.11 2.17
N LYS A 160 2.28 -21.49 2.45
CA LYS A 160 2.35 -20.22 3.19
C LYS A 160 1.68 -19.05 2.44
N LEU A 161 1.55 -19.14 1.12
CA LEU A 161 0.90 -18.14 0.28
C LEU A 161 -0.63 -18.31 0.24
N VAL A 162 -1.14 -19.42 0.78
CA VAL A 162 -2.58 -19.71 0.87
C VAL A 162 -3.11 -19.09 2.16
N ASP A 163 -4.11 -18.24 2.04
CA ASP A 163 -4.79 -17.68 3.20
C ASP A 163 -5.67 -18.75 3.85
N TYR A 164 -5.56 -18.89 5.17
CA TYR A 164 -6.13 -19.99 5.92
C TYR A 164 -6.83 -19.53 7.20
N ALA A 165 -8.10 -19.92 7.35
CA ALA A 165 -8.87 -19.64 8.55
C ALA A 165 -9.66 -20.87 9.04
N LYS A 166 -9.87 -20.91 10.36
CA LYS A 166 -10.72 -21.90 11.04
C LYS A 166 -11.58 -21.20 12.08
N ALA A 167 -12.84 -21.61 12.18
CA ALA A 167 -13.71 -21.21 13.28
C ALA A 167 -14.71 -22.32 13.60
N SER A 168 -15.33 -22.17 14.77
CA SER A 168 -16.41 -23.04 15.23
C SER A 168 -17.67 -22.20 15.36
N ALA A 169 -18.75 -22.64 14.72
CA ALA A 169 -20.08 -22.05 14.87
C ALA A 169 -20.93 -22.91 15.81
N TYR A 170 -21.78 -22.28 16.61
CA TYR A 170 -22.64 -22.95 17.59
C TYR A 170 -24.14 -22.78 17.30
N PRO A 171 -24.67 -23.33 16.20
CA PRO A 171 -26.11 -23.34 15.96
C PRO A 171 -26.85 -24.26 16.94
N LYS A 172 -28.18 -24.10 17.04
CA LYS A 172 -29.05 -24.92 17.92
C LYS A 172 -28.91 -26.44 17.74
N ALA A 173 -28.53 -26.90 16.54
CA ALA A 173 -28.32 -28.33 16.26
C ALA A 173 -27.03 -28.91 16.86
N GLY A 174 -26.06 -28.04 17.21
CA GLY A 174 -24.75 -28.38 17.77
C GLY A 174 -23.59 -27.81 16.95
N ALA A 175 -22.37 -27.96 17.47
CA ALA A 175 -21.18 -27.32 16.89
C ALA A 175 -20.85 -27.77 15.46
N ILE A 176 -20.51 -26.80 14.60
CA ILE A 176 -20.02 -27.00 13.24
C ILE A 176 -18.66 -26.31 13.12
N GLY A 177 -17.64 -27.08 12.77
CA GLY A 177 -16.31 -26.56 12.43
C GLY A 177 -16.25 -26.15 10.96
N ILE A 178 -15.74 -24.95 10.73
CA ILE A 178 -15.51 -24.36 9.41
C ILE A 178 -14.01 -24.26 9.19
N LYS A 179 -13.54 -24.76 8.05
CA LYS A 179 -12.16 -24.63 7.60
C LYS A 179 -12.20 -24.04 6.19
N LEU A 180 -11.57 -22.88 5.99
CA LEU A 180 -11.54 -22.17 4.71
C LEU A 180 -10.09 -21.92 4.30
N SER A 181 -9.80 -22.19 3.03
CA SER A 181 -8.52 -21.89 2.38
C SER A 181 -8.80 -21.11 1.09
N ILE A 182 -8.14 -19.96 0.92
CA ILE A 182 -8.31 -19.07 -0.23
C ILE A 182 -6.94 -18.77 -0.85
N ILE A 183 -6.85 -18.79 -2.17
CA ILE A 183 -5.71 -18.24 -2.92
C ILE A 183 -6.14 -16.92 -3.54
N ARG A 184 -5.46 -15.84 -3.13
CA ARG A 184 -5.71 -14.49 -3.63
C ARG A 184 -5.32 -14.37 -5.11
N PRO A 185 -5.96 -13.46 -5.88
CA PRO A 185 -5.64 -13.24 -7.29
C PRO A 185 -4.17 -12.89 -7.54
N GLU A 186 -3.59 -12.08 -6.65
CA GLU A 186 -2.22 -11.54 -6.76
C GLU A 186 -1.13 -12.58 -6.51
N THR A 187 -1.48 -13.73 -5.91
CA THR A 187 -0.49 -14.73 -5.53
C THR A 187 0.07 -15.44 -6.77
N VAL A 188 1.33 -15.17 -7.09
CA VAL A 188 2.09 -15.91 -8.10
C VAL A 188 2.85 -17.05 -7.43
N PHE A 189 2.72 -18.25 -7.98
CA PHE A 189 3.49 -19.40 -7.52
C PHE A 189 4.82 -19.49 -8.26
N PRO A 190 5.90 -19.94 -7.61
CA PRO A 190 7.23 -19.99 -8.23
C PRO A 190 7.29 -20.93 -9.44
N ASP A 191 6.40 -21.92 -9.51
CA ASP A 191 6.33 -22.84 -10.66
C ASP A 191 5.73 -22.18 -11.92
N LYS A 192 5.01 -21.06 -11.77
CA LYS A 192 4.39 -20.34 -12.89
C LYS A 192 5.32 -19.23 -13.36
N VAL A 193 6.10 -19.53 -14.38
CA VAL A 193 7.05 -18.59 -14.98
C VAL A 193 6.43 -17.95 -16.23
N ASN A 194 6.44 -16.63 -16.31
CA ASN A 194 5.99 -15.89 -17.47
C ASN A 194 7.09 -15.83 -18.54
N ILE A 195 7.06 -16.74 -19.51
CA ILE A 195 8.07 -16.84 -20.58
C ILE A 195 8.20 -15.52 -21.37
N LYS A 196 7.10 -14.82 -21.61
CA LYS A 196 7.09 -13.55 -22.36
C LYS A 196 7.89 -12.43 -21.65
N GLU A 197 7.82 -12.37 -20.33
CA GLU A 197 8.55 -11.37 -19.54
C GLU A 197 10.04 -11.67 -19.53
N ILE A 198 10.42 -12.96 -19.50
CA ILE A 198 11.83 -13.37 -19.58
C ILE A 198 12.43 -12.99 -20.92
N ILE A 199 11.74 -13.28 -22.03
CA ILE A 199 12.22 -12.93 -23.37
C ILE A 199 12.38 -11.41 -23.51
N LYS A 200 11.42 -10.64 -23.01
CA LYS A 200 11.50 -9.17 -23.03
C LYS A 200 12.68 -8.66 -22.19
N SER A 201 12.88 -9.22 -20.99
CA SER A 201 14.01 -8.85 -20.13
C SER A 201 15.38 -9.19 -20.73
N GLN A 202 15.48 -10.25 -21.54
CA GLN A 202 16.72 -10.59 -22.25
C GLN A 202 16.94 -9.65 -23.44
N GLN A 203 15.88 -9.31 -24.18
CA GLN A 203 15.98 -8.34 -25.27
C GLN A 203 16.32 -6.93 -24.78
N ASP A 204 15.81 -6.52 -23.62
CA ASP A 204 16.13 -5.22 -23.03
C ASP A 204 17.58 -5.17 -22.52
N LYS A 205 18.10 -6.29 -21.99
CA LYS A 205 19.52 -6.41 -21.62
C LYS A 205 20.44 -6.40 -22.84
N GLU A 206 20.11 -7.13 -23.90
CA GLU A 206 20.88 -7.12 -25.15
C GLU A 206 20.85 -5.75 -25.85
N LYS A 207 19.75 -4.99 -25.73
CA LYS A 207 19.68 -3.61 -26.24
C LYS A 207 20.54 -2.66 -25.41
N ALA A 208 20.49 -2.75 -24.08
CA ALA A 208 21.33 -1.94 -23.20
C ALA A 208 22.83 -2.23 -23.38
N GLU A 209 23.21 -3.49 -23.59
CA GLU A 209 24.61 -3.85 -23.89
C GLU A 209 25.06 -3.32 -25.27
N LYS A 210 24.18 -3.32 -26.27
CA LYS A 210 24.46 -2.74 -27.59
C LYS A 210 24.53 -1.21 -27.58
N GLU A 211 23.74 -0.54 -26.75
CA GLU A 211 23.83 0.92 -26.55
C GLU A 211 25.11 1.30 -25.79
N ALA A 212 25.48 0.54 -24.76
CA ALA A 212 26.74 0.74 -24.03
C ALA A 212 28.00 0.46 -24.88
N GLN A 213 27.93 -0.47 -25.84
CA GLN A 213 29.02 -0.70 -26.81
C GLN A 213 29.11 0.44 -27.83
N LYS A 214 27.97 0.97 -28.31
CA LYS A 214 27.96 2.14 -29.21
C LYS A 214 28.46 3.43 -28.53
N GLU A 215 28.18 3.62 -27.24
CA GLU A 215 28.72 4.75 -26.48
C GLU A 215 30.24 4.62 -26.24
N LYS A 216 30.76 3.39 -26.08
CA LYS A 216 32.20 3.14 -25.99
C LYS A 216 32.92 3.32 -27.33
N GLU A 217 32.33 2.85 -28.43
CA GLU A 217 32.87 3.09 -29.78
C GLU A 217 32.82 4.58 -30.16
N ALA A 218 31.77 5.31 -29.78
CA ALA A 218 31.69 6.76 -29.99
C ALA A 218 32.63 7.58 -29.09
N ALA A 219 33.08 7.03 -27.96
CA ALA A 219 34.12 7.63 -27.12
C ALA A 219 35.53 7.37 -27.68
N GLU A 220 35.82 6.17 -28.19
CA GLU A 220 37.08 5.85 -28.87
C GLU A 220 37.23 6.61 -30.21
N GLU A 221 36.14 6.89 -30.91
CA GLU A 221 36.18 7.67 -32.16
C GLU A 221 36.40 9.17 -31.90
N LYS A 222 36.00 9.68 -30.71
CA LYS A 222 36.31 11.04 -30.25
C LYS A 222 37.76 11.20 -29.76
N GLU A 223 38.35 10.18 -29.16
CA GLU A 223 39.79 10.16 -28.83
C GLU A 223 40.67 10.09 -30.09
N LYS A 224 40.30 9.28 -31.09
CA LYS A 224 41.03 9.23 -32.38
C LYS A 224 40.87 10.49 -33.24
N ALA A 225 39.79 11.26 -33.07
CA ALA A 225 39.63 12.58 -33.71
C ALA A 225 40.45 13.69 -33.02
N GLN A 226 40.83 13.53 -31.75
CA GLN A 226 41.74 14.45 -31.05
C GLN A 226 43.22 14.16 -31.37
N GLU A 227 43.62 12.91 -31.62
CA GLU A 227 44.99 12.59 -32.08
C GLU A 227 45.29 13.06 -33.52
N LYS A 228 44.28 13.14 -34.40
CA LYS A 228 44.45 13.67 -35.78
C LYS A 228 44.54 15.20 -35.89
N LYS A 229 44.38 15.95 -34.80
CA LYS A 229 44.68 17.40 -34.75
C LYS A 229 46.01 17.74 -34.08
N GLY A 230 46.76 16.74 -33.62
CA GLY A 230 48.08 16.91 -33.00
C GLY A 230 49.27 16.68 -33.94
N SER A 231 49.05 16.34 -35.22
CA SER A 231 50.11 15.93 -36.16
C SER A 231 50.29 16.88 -37.35
N GLU A 232 50.27 18.20 -37.09
CA GLU A 232 50.73 19.23 -38.06
C GLU A 232 51.52 20.37 -37.39
N ASN A 233 52.09 20.17 -36.19
CA ASN A 233 52.82 21.24 -35.48
C ASN A 233 54.18 20.83 -34.87
N GLU A 234 54.85 19.80 -35.39
CA GLU A 234 56.22 19.45 -34.98
C GLU A 234 57.13 19.06 -36.17
N ALA A 235 57.14 19.89 -37.21
CA ALA A 235 58.15 19.81 -38.26
C ALA A 235 58.46 21.21 -38.85
N GLU A 236 58.85 22.15 -38.01
CA GLU A 236 59.83 23.18 -38.36
C GLU A 236 60.39 23.84 -37.08
N GLU A 237 61.65 24.26 -37.15
CA GLU A 237 62.43 24.95 -36.12
C GLU A 237 63.08 24.14 -34.98
N LYS A 238 64.07 23.33 -35.39
CA LYS A 238 65.42 23.45 -34.80
C LYS A 238 66.46 23.75 -35.89
N ALA A 239 66.70 25.04 -36.15
CA ALA A 239 67.97 25.56 -36.66
C ALA A 239 68.16 26.97 -36.07
N GLY A 240 69.14 27.11 -35.18
CA GLY A 240 69.26 28.26 -34.29
C GLY A 240 70.22 29.36 -34.72
N LYS A 241 70.53 30.19 -33.71
CA LYS A 241 71.44 31.37 -33.68
C LYS A 241 70.76 32.61 -34.26
N GLU A 242 70.75 33.77 -33.62
CA GLU A 242 71.90 34.45 -33.00
C GLU A 242 71.45 35.58 -32.06
N GLN A 243 72.40 36.06 -31.26
CA GLN A 243 72.26 37.03 -30.18
C GLN A 243 71.84 38.45 -30.60
N GLU A 244 71.28 39.15 -29.60
CA GLU A 244 71.40 40.61 -29.36
C GLU A 244 70.75 41.62 -30.33
N LYS A 245 69.75 42.35 -29.82
CA LYS A 245 69.83 43.81 -29.51
C LYS A 245 68.48 44.27 -28.93
N LYS A 246 68.46 44.68 -27.66
CA LYS A 246 68.52 46.10 -27.23
C LYS A 246 67.49 47.01 -27.90
N LYS A 247 66.58 47.48 -27.03
CA LYS A 247 66.00 48.83 -26.98
C LYS A 247 65.17 49.30 -28.18
N GLY A 248 63.92 49.65 -27.86
CA GLY A 248 63.49 51.03 -28.08
C GLY A 248 62.42 51.24 -29.16
N ASN A 249 61.18 51.32 -28.66
CA ASN A 249 60.25 52.42 -28.87
C ASN A 249 59.67 52.68 -30.27
N ALA A 250 58.36 52.42 -30.40
CA ALA A 250 57.42 53.35 -31.02
C ALA A 250 56.07 53.25 -30.31
N GLU A 251 55.84 54.19 -29.39
CA GLU A 251 54.53 54.56 -28.87
C GLU A 251 53.59 55.09 -29.98
N LYS A 252 52.29 54.93 -29.69
CA LYS A 252 51.13 55.75 -30.11
C LYS A 252 50.68 55.58 -31.58
N LYS A 253 49.40 55.29 -31.85
CA LYS A 253 48.13 55.82 -31.30
C LYS A 253 47.04 54.78 -31.67
N GLU A 254 45.98 54.52 -30.91
CA GLU A 254 45.01 55.44 -30.33
C GLU A 254 44.37 54.92 -29.04
N GLU A 255 43.71 55.85 -28.37
CA GLU A 255 43.27 55.92 -27.00
C GLU A 255 41.75 55.70 -26.91
N LYS A 256 41.29 55.35 -25.69
CA LYS A 256 39.90 55.35 -25.15
C LYS A 256 39.11 54.04 -25.32
N LYS A 257 38.50 53.46 -24.28
CA LYS A 257 38.13 53.97 -22.94
C LYS A 257 37.71 52.78 -22.04
N LYS A 258 38.28 52.77 -20.81
CA LYS A 258 37.73 52.44 -19.47
C LYS A 258 36.96 51.10 -19.24
N HIS A 259 37.35 50.25 -18.27
CA HIS A 259 37.20 50.37 -16.78
C HIS A 259 35.73 50.58 -16.37
N GLU A 260 35.06 49.85 -15.47
CA GLU A 260 35.35 49.24 -14.14
C GLU A 260 34.36 48.05 -13.93
N GLY A 261 34.50 47.07 -13.04
CA GLY A 261 35.03 47.07 -11.67
C GLY A 261 33.87 46.90 -10.66
N GLU A 262 33.78 45.70 -10.07
CA GLU A 262 33.30 45.34 -8.72
C GLU A 262 31.86 45.63 -8.20
N GLU A 263 31.33 44.56 -7.60
CA GLU A 263 30.48 44.45 -6.40
C GLU A 263 29.49 45.57 -6.03
N LYS A 264 28.20 45.19 -5.85
CA LYS A 264 27.57 45.05 -4.52
C LYS A 264 26.05 44.80 -4.58
N THR A 265 25.65 43.79 -3.78
CA THR A 265 24.45 43.67 -2.93
C THR A 265 23.03 43.89 -3.46
N ALA A 266 22.24 42.82 -3.31
CA ALA A 266 20.87 42.77 -2.78
C ALA A 266 20.15 44.10 -2.48
N SER A 267 19.05 44.35 -3.21
CA SER A 267 17.75 44.79 -2.69
C SER A 267 16.74 44.91 -3.84
N GLU A 268 15.50 44.49 -3.58
CA GLU A 268 14.27 44.90 -4.27
C GLU A 268 13.99 44.35 -5.69
N LYS A 269 13.05 43.38 -5.75
CA LYS A 269 11.72 43.57 -6.40
C LYS A 269 10.84 42.33 -6.23
N GLU A 270 10.19 42.25 -5.06
CA GLU A 270 8.75 41.98 -5.05
C GLU A 270 8.06 43.20 -5.64
N ALA A 271 7.35 43.04 -6.75
CA ALA A 271 6.19 43.83 -7.20
C ALA A 271 5.97 43.61 -8.72
N GLU A 272 5.21 42.60 -9.09
CA GLU A 272 4.08 42.78 -10.01
C GLU A 272 3.11 41.61 -9.88
N GLU A 273 2.22 41.76 -8.90
CA GLU A 273 0.96 41.05 -8.79
C GLU A 273 -0.07 41.78 -9.68
N LYS A 274 -1.07 41.03 -10.18
CA LYS A 274 -2.37 41.48 -10.72
C LYS A 274 -2.43 41.89 -12.20
N LYS A 275 -2.91 40.93 -13.02
CA LYS A 275 -4.02 41.11 -13.97
C LYS A 275 -4.42 39.76 -14.58
N THR A 276 -5.34 39.04 -13.93
CA THR A 276 -6.39 38.23 -14.58
C THR A 276 -7.44 37.82 -13.54
N GLU A 277 -8.26 38.79 -13.12
CA GLU A 277 -9.62 38.54 -12.64
C GLU A 277 -10.59 39.11 -13.67
N GLY A 278 -11.59 38.33 -14.09
CA GLY A 278 -12.75 38.86 -14.80
C GLY A 278 -13.58 37.84 -15.61
N LYS A 279 -14.76 37.50 -15.07
CA LYS A 279 -15.92 36.71 -15.60
C LYS A 279 -15.94 35.22 -15.16
N LYS A 280 -16.96 34.66 -14.49
CA LYS A 280 -18.36 35.03 -14.16
C LYS A 280 -18.80 34.20 -12.93
N PRO A 281 -19.67 34.71 -12.04
CA PRO A 281 -20.38 33.91 -11.03
C PRO A 281 -21.81 33.56 -11.52
N GLY A 282 -22.34 32.39 -11.13
CA GLY A 282 -23.77 32.13 -11.28
C GLY A 282 -24.18 30.66 -11.31
N LYS A 283 -24.45 30.10 -10.11
CA LYS A 283 -25.47 29.07 -9.78
C LYS A 283 -24.92 28.22 -8.64
N GLU A 284 -25.31 28.56 -7.40
CA GLU A 284 -25.47 27.56 -6.32
C GLU A 284 -26.14 28.14 -5.05
N GLU A 285 -26.41 29.45 -5.00
CA GLU A 285 -27.14 30.06 -3.88
C GLU A 285 -28.68 29.97 -3.93
N LYS A 286 -29.25 29.10 -4.77
CA LYS A 286 -30.71 28.96 -4.90
C LYS A 286 -31.33 27.71 -4.27
N GLU A 287 -30.55 26.85 -3.61
CA GLU A 287 -31.11 25.66 -2.93
C GLU A 287 -31.31 25.82 -1.42
N LYS A 288 -30.65 26.79 -0.76
CA LYS A 288 -30.81 27.00 0.70
C LYS A 288 -31.99 27.88 1.11
N LYS A 289 -32.85 28.34 0.17
CA LYS A 289 -34.06 29.11 0.47
C LYS A 289 -35.39 28.38 0.18
N LYS A 290 -35.36 27.12 -0.28
CA LYS A 290 -36.59 26.34 -0.54
C LYS A 290 -36.98 25.34 0.54
N GLU A 291 -36.14 25.13 1.55
CA GLU A 291 -36.44 24.21 2.66
C GLU A 291 -37.01 24.90 3.91
N ALA A 292 -36.89 26.22 4.02
CA ALA A 292 -37.37 27.00 5.17
C ALA A 292 -38.87 27.38 5.11
N VAL A 293 -39.56 27.14 3.99
CA VAL A 293 -40.99 27.51 3.82
C VAL A 293 -41.95 26.30 3.97
N LYS A 294 -41.42 25.08 4.16
CA LYS A 294 -42.24 23.86 4.35
C LYS A 294 -42.46 23.43 5.81
N LYS A 295 -41.88 24.14 6.78
CA LYS A 295 -42.05 23.83 8.22
C LYS A 295 -42.96 24.79 8.99
N SER A 296 -43.50 25.83 8.37
CA SER A 296 -44.37 26.83 9.02
C SER A 296 -45.85 26.75 8.61
N GLY A 297 -46.28 25.68 7.93
CA GLY A 297 -47.63 25.57 7.35
C GLY A 297 -48.44 24.34 7.77
N LYS A 298 -48.07 23.66 8.87
CA LYS A 298 -48.76 22.43 9.29
C LYS A 298 -49.21 22.39 10.75
N GLU A 299 -49.32 23.54 11.40
CA GLU A 299 -49.79 23.64 12.79
C GLU A 299 -50.99 24.58 13.00
N GLU A 300 -51.65 25.01 11.92
CA GLU A 300 -52.97 25.66 12.02
C GLU A 300 -53.98 24.99 11.10
N LYS A 301 -55.09 24.58 11.73
CA LYS A 301 -56.36 24.03 11.21
C LYS A 301 -56.48 22.49 11.18
N LYS A 302 -57.24 22.04 12.20
CA LYS A 302 -58.26 20.97 12.23
C LYS A 302 -57.86 19.55 11.82
#